data_AF-A0A8T5STN2-F1
#
_entry.id   AF-A0A8T5STN2-F1
#
_cell.length_a   1.000
_cell.length_b   1.000
_cell.length_c   1.000
_cell.angle_alpha   90.00
_cell.angle_beta   90.00
_cell.angle_gamma   90.00
#
_symmetry.space_group_name_H-M   'P 1'
#
loop_
_entity.id
_entity.type
_entity.pdbx_description
1 polymer ?
#
loop_
_entity_poly.entity_id
_entity_poly.type
_entity_poly.pdbx_seq_one_letter_code
_entity_poly.pdbx_strand_id
1 'polypeptide(L)'
;LTGAEIALMTSMLRFDMLASTMLLLAFGLLTVGVGLASADRLFSLEAGPRTETVRTVGKENLLLRGLRRVAPGPFGVLVVTSLKDFFRKSENVAKLMLCLVVSILPPIMVAYVAVSFPVEAPPMIVFFMGVMMMVIVYPMLGGMTFGGIGFLESKNHLWIIQCAPNGAAKFVKARVVAFFLSALPFAIIPAVAITLVQGQGLFIGPILAGLAYVLLTGSALVGVGVASLNPTYETARSSSFYVNIIVTVGIILGSTFVPFLVGFRYLPPLVDGALGFFAWILLLTVLPLMLIGSLLCYIGIRNLSKPDD
;
A
#
# COMPACT_ATOMS: atom_id res chain seq x y z
N LEU A 1 -3.85 9.29 35.59
CA LEU A 1 -2.71 10.17 35.27
C LEU A 1 -2.00 10.50 36.56
N THR A 2 -1.06 9.64 36.94
CA THR A 2 -0.21 9.86 38.11
C THR A 2 0.88 10.88 37.77
N GLY A 3 1.38 11.64 38.75
CA GLY A 3 2.40 12.68 38.51
C GLY A 3 3.69 12.16 37.85
N ALA A 4 3.97 10.86 37.96
CA ALA A 4 5.08 10.19 37.31
C ALA A 4 4.87 10.00 35.79
N GLU A 5 3.64 9.76 35.34
CA GLU A 5 3.29 9.65 33.90
C GLU A 5 3.40 11.01 33.20
N ILE A 6 3.03 12.10 33.91
CA ILE A 6 3.21 13.48 33.45
C ILE A 6 4.70 13.84 33.37
N ALA A 7 5.51 13.38 34.33
CA ALA A 7 6.96 13.57 34.34
C ALA A 7 7.67 12.79 33.21
N LEU A 8 7.19 11.59 32.88
CA LEU A 8 7.70 10.79 31.76
C LEU A 8 7.32 11.41 30.40
N MET A 9 6.09 11.92 30.24
CA MET A 9 5.67 12.67 29.04
C MET A 9 6.49 13.96 28.84
N THR A 10 6.77 14.70 29.92
CA THR A 10 7.63 15.90 29.84
C THR A 10 9.09 15.56 29.55
N SER A 11 9.55 14.35 29.89
CA SER A 11 10.93 13.93 29.67
C SER A 11 11.27 13.55 28.23
N MET A 12 10.31 13.06 27.43
CA MET A 12 10.61 12.55 26.08
C MET A 12 10.62 13.60 24.96
N LEU A 13 9.96 14.76 25.14
CA LEU A 13 9.95 15.82 24.12
C LEU A 13 10.32 17.23 24.63
N ARG A 14 10.34 17.49 25.95
CA ARG A 14 10.74 18.77 26.59
C ARG A 14 10.38 20.05 25.82
N PHE A 15 9.21 20.10 25.16
CA PHE A 15 8.69 21.36 24.65
C PHE A 15 7.75 21.94 25.70
N ASP A 16 8.03 23.19 26.09
CA ASP A 16 7.08 24.00 26.85
C ASP A 16 5.70 23.95 26.16
N MET A 17 4.60 24.08 26.92
CA MET A 17 3.24 24.05 26.37
C MET A 17 3.11 25.07 25.23
N LEU A 18 3.78 26.21 25.38
CA LEU A 18 3.89 27.23 24.34
C LEU A 18 4.65 26.73 23.10
N ALA A 19 5.78 26.04 23.27
CA ALA A 19 6.54 25.48 22.17
C ALA A 19 5.78 24.37 21.43
N SER A 20 5.04 23.52 22.14
CA SER A 20 4.18 22.50 21.54
C SER A 20 3.04 23.15 20.73
N THR A 21 2.44 24.21 21.26
CA THR A 21 1.37 24.95 20.57
C THR A 21 1.91 25.66 19.32
N MET A 22 3.10 26.26 19.42
CA MET A 22 3.78 26.90 18.28
C MET A 22 4.17 25.89 17.20
N LEU A 23 4.66 24.70 17.58
CA LEU A 23 4.95 23.61 16.64
C LEU A 23 3.69 23.11 15.95
N LEU A 24 2.59 22.96 16.68
CA LEU A 24 1.31 22.54 16.10
C LEU A 24 0.77 23.58 15.12
N LEU A 25 0.86 24.87 15.48
CA LEU A 25 0.42 25.99 14.66
C LEU A 25 1.31 26.14 13.41
N ALA A 26 2.63 26.04 13.57
CA ALA A 26 3.58 26.03 12.46
C ALA A 26 3.34 24.84 11.53
N PHE A 27 3.11 23.64 12.07
CA PHE A 27 2.77 22.46 11.28
C PHE A 27 1.45 22.64 10.53
N GLY A 28 0.43 23.20 11.17
CA GLY A 28 -0.86 23.53 10.54
C GLY A 28 -0.70 24.53 9.39
N LEU A 29 -0.01 25.65 9.62
CA LEU A 29 0.27 26.65 8.60
C LEU A 29 1.13 26.11 7.47
N LEU A 30 2.13 25.29 7.77
CA LEU A 30 2.97 24.64 6.76
C LEU A 30 2.15 23.67 5.92
N THR A 31 1.28 22.87 6.53
CA THR A 31 0.40 21.93 5.83
C THR A 31 -0.56 22.68 4.89
N VAL A 32 -1.16 23.78 5.37
CA VAL A 32 -2.00 24.65 4.53
C VAL A 32 -1.19 25.30 3.42
N GLY A 33 -0.01 25.85 3.72
CA GLY A 33 0.86 26.50 2.75
C GLY A 33 1.35 25.55 1.65
N VAL A 34 1.78 24.34 2.03
CA VAL A 34 2.13 23.28 1.08
C VAL A 34 0.89 22.83 0.31
N GLY A 35 -0.27 22.71 0.96
CA GLY A 35 -1.54 22.40 0.32
C GLY A 35 -1.90 23.42 -0.77
N LEU A 36 -1.84 24.71 -0.47
CA LEU A 36 -2.10 25.79 -1.43
C LEU A 36 -1.05 25.83 -2.55
N ALA A 37 0.23 25.72 -2.22
CA ALA A 37 1.31 25.72 -3.22
C ALA A 37 1.27 24.48 -4.14
N SER A 38 0.77 23.34 -3.65
CA SER A 38 0.62 22.12 -4.43
C SER A 38 -0.70 22.04 -5.18
N ALA A 39 -1.76 22.71 -4.71
CA ALA A 39 -3.08 22.74 -5.34
C ALA A 39 -2.97 23.21 -6.80
N ASP A 40 -2.30 24.33 -7.06
CA ASP A 40 -2.15 24.86 -8.44
C ASP A 40 -1.48 23.86 -9.38
N ARG A 41 -0.53 23.06 -8.88
CA ARG A 41 0.17 22.04 -9.68
C ARG A 41 -0.65 20.77 -9.89
N LEU A 42 -1.54 20.45 -8.96
CA LEU A 42 -2.38 19.25 -8.99
C LEU A 42 -3.66 19.48 -9.81
N PHE A 43 -4.25 20.67 -9.75
CA PHE A 43 -5.49 21.03 -10.46
C PHE A 43 -5.27 21.51 -11.90
N SER A 44 -4.05 21.93 -12.28
CA SER A 44 -3.76 22.29 -13.67
C SER A 44 -3.74 21.10 -14.65
N LEU A 45 -3.94 19.86 -14.18
CA LEU A 45 -3.88 18.64 -15.00
C LEU A 45 -5.23 18.19 -15.57
N GLU A 46 -6.35 18.76 -15.09
CA GLU A 46 -7.71 18.49 -15.59
C GLU A 46 -8.28 19.59 -16.50
N ALA A 47 -7.49 20.63 -16.78
CA ALA A 47 -7.92 21.73 -17.62
C ALA A 47 -8.18 21.19 -19.04
N GLY A 48 -9.45 21.23 -19.48
CA GLY A 48 -9.97 20.57 -20.68
C GLY A 48 -9.24 20.89 -22.00
N PRO A 49 -9.72 20.36 -23.14
CA PRO A 49 -8.98 20.32 -24.43
C PRO A 49 -8.55 21.69 -25.02
N ARG A 50 -8.92 22.81 -24.39
CA ARG A 50 -8.51 24.17 -24.76
C ARG A 50 -7.34 24.74 -23.95
N THR A 51 -6.82 24.02 -22.98
CA THR A 51 -5.76 24.48 -22.05
C THR A 51 -4.64 23.46 -21.88
N GLU A 52 -4.41 22.60 -22.88
CA GLU A 52 -3.24 21.73 -22.88
C GLU A 52 -1.98 22.60 -22.92
N THR A 53 -1.43 22.88 -21.74
CA THR A 53 -0.03 23.23 -21.62
C THR A 53 0.74 22.01 -22.13
N VAL A 54 1.27 22.12 -23.35
CA VAL A 54 2.14 21.12 -23.95
C VAL A 54 3.35 20.98 -23.04
N ARG A 55 3.29 20.05 -22.08
CA ARG A 55 4.44 19.70 -21.26
C ARG A 55 5.40 18.98 -22.17
N THR A 56 6.46 19.69 -22.55
CA THR A 56 7.59 19.09 -23.27
C THR A 56 8.11 17.90 -22.48
N VAL A 57 8.33 16.78 -23.19
CA VAL A 57 8.81 15.54 -22.57
C VAL A 57 10.21 15.80 -22.02
N GLY A 58 10.30 16.01 -20.71
CA GLY A 58 11.58 16.19 -20.02
C GLY A 58 12.46 14.94 -20.11
N LYS A 59 13.72 15.08 -19.65
CA LYS A 59 14.65 13.95 -19.55
C LYS A 59 14.03 12.84 -18.70
N GLU A 60 14.10 11.60 -19.20
CA GLU A 60 13.59 10.44 -18.48
C GLU A 60 14.31 10.24 -17.14
N ASN A 61 13.57 10.01 -16.04
CA ASN A 61 14.11 9.84 -14.69
C ASN A 61 15.09 8.66 -14.57
N LEU A 62 16.05 8.77 -13.65
CA LEU A 62 17.07 7.74 -13.40
C LEU A 62 16.45 6.35 -13.12
N LEU A 63 15.39 6.30 -12.31
CA LEU A 63 14.67 5.07 -11.98
C LEU A 63 14.09 4.39 -13.22
N LEU A 64 13.48 5.17 -14.12
CA LEU A 64 12.86 4.65 -15.35
C LEU A 64 13.92 4.17 -16.35
N ARG A 65 15.07 4.86 -16.41
CA ARG A 65 16.23 4.39 -17.18
C ARG A 65 16.82 3.11 -16.61
N GLY A 66 16.92 3.02 -15.28
CA GLY A 66 17.36 1.82 -14.57
C GLY A 66 16.46 0.62 -14.91
N LEU A 67 15.14 0.81 -14.86
CA LEU A 67 14.18 -0.23 -15.19
C LEU A 67 14.31 -0.73 -16.63
N ARG A 68 14.53 0.18 -17.60
CA ARG A 68 14.81 -0.20 -19.01
C ARG A 68 16.11 -0.97 -19.18
N ARG A 69 17.12 -0.71 -18.33
CA ARG A 69 18.40 -1.46 -18.36
C ARG A 69 18.25 -2.85 -17.78
N VAL A 70 17.47 -3.01 -16.70
CA VAL A 70 17.25 -4.30 -16.05
C VAL A 70 16.36 -5.23 -16.90
N ALA A 71 15.33 -4.68 -17.55
CA ALA A 71 14.44 -5.43 -18.43
C ALA A 71 14.47 -4.84 -19.85
N PRO A 72 15.51 -5.10 -20.66
CA PRO A 72 15.56 -4.60 -22.03
C PRO A 72 14.47 -5.23 -22.91
N GLY A 73 13.98 -4.46 -23.89
CA GLY A 73 13.01 -4.92 -24.87
C GLY A 73 11.55 -4.50 -24.60
N PRO A 74 10.58 -5.09 -25.32
CA PRO A 74 9.19 -4.60 -25.32
C PRO A 74 8.48 -4.73 -23.97
N PHE A 75 8.86 -5.72 -23.14
CA PHE A 75 8.31 -5.88 -21.80
C PHE A 75 8.73 -4.74 -20.86
N GLY A 76 10.01 -4.33 -20.86
CA GLY A 76 10.45 -3.20 -20.04
C GLY A 76 9.80 -1.89 -20.46
N VAL A 77 9.53 -1.70 -21.76
CA VAL A 77 8.74 -0.57 -22.24
C VAL A 77 7.34 -0.59 -21.63
N LEU A 78 6.65 -1.74 -21.64
CA LEU A 78 5.33 -1.90 -21.03
C LEU A 78 5.32 -1.64 -19.51
N VAL A 79 6.35 -2.08 -18.78
CA VAL A 79 6.44 -1.81 -17.33
C VAL A 79 6.63 -0.32 -17.09
N VAL A 80 7.53 0.34 -17.83
CA VAL A 80 7.79 1.78 -17.69
C VAL A 80 6.58 2.61 -18.08
N THR A 81 5.88 2.26 -19.17
CA THR A 81 4.64 2.97 -19.55
C THR A 81 3.56 2.74 -18.51
N SER A 82 3.42 1.53 -17.97
CA SER A 82 2.47 1.24 -16.90
C SER A 82 2.75 2.03 -15.62
N LEU A 83 4.02 2.13 -15.22
CA LEU A 83 4.44 2.89 -14.05
C LEU A 83 4.18 4.40 -14.25
N LYS A 84 4.55 4.94 -15.41
CA LYS A 84 4.29 6.35 -15.75
C LYS A 84 2.80 6.66 -15.77
N ASP A 85 2.00 5.79 -16.38
CA ASP A 85 0.55 5.94 -16.47
C ASP A 85 -0.11 5.96 -15.07
N PHE A 86 0.28 5.03 -14.20
CA PHE A 86 -0.21 4.98 -12.82
C PHE A 86 0.12 6.26 -12.03
N PHE A 87 1.36 6.76 -12.09
CA PHE A 87 1.78 7.97 -11.38
C PHE A 87 1.36 9.28 -12.07
N ARG A 88 0.93 9.26 -13.34
CA ARG A 88 0.46 10.46 -14.06
C ARG A 88 -0.87 10.95 -13.49
N LYS A 89 -1.71 10.06 -12.97
CA LYS A 89 -3.01 10.40 -12.41
C LYS A 89 -2.85 10.78 -10.94
N SER A 90 -3.15 12.04 -10.62
CA SER A 90 -3.10 12.57 -9.27
C SER A 90 -4.00 11.79 -8.30
N GLU A 91 -5.11 11.24 -8.78
CA GLU A 91 -6.01 10.39 -7.99
C GLU A 91 -5.30 9.15 -7.43
N ASN A 92 -4.48 8.48 -8.23
CA ASN A 92 -3.73 7.29 -7.80
C ASN A 92 -2.63 7.67 -6.80
N VAL A 93 -1.94 8.78 -7.03
CA VAL A 93 -0.96 9.31 -6.10
C VAL A 93 -1.62 9.70 -4.76
N ALA A 94 -2.77 10.37 -4.80
CA ALA A 94 -3.50 10.77 -3.60
C ALA A 94 -3.94 9.56 -2.77
N LYS A 95 -4.43 8.50 -3.41
CA LYS A 95 -4.82 7.25 -2.73
C LYS A 95 -3.62 6.54 -2.12
N LEU A 96 -2.49 6.51 -2.81
CA LEU A 96 -1.25 5.96 -2.25
C LEU A 96 -0.74 6.78 -1.05
N MET A 97 -0.83 8.11 -1.11
CA MET A 97 -0.48 8.98 0.03
C MET A 97 -1.44 8.77 1.21
N LEU A 98 -2.74 8.60 0.93
CA LEU A 98 -3.71 8.20 1.96
C LEU A 98 -3.32 6.85 2.58
N CYS A 99 -2.91 5.87 1.76
CA CYS A 99 -2.43 4.59 2.26
C CYS A 99 -1.21 4.74 3.16
N LEU A 100 -0.27 5.61 2.80
CA LEU A 100 0.90 5.92 3.60
C LEU A 100 0.52 6.52 4.96
N VAL A 101 -0.40 7.47 4.98
CA VAL A 101 -0.86 8.11 6.23
C VAL A 101 -1.63 7.12 7.11
N VAL A 102 -2.57 6.38 6.52
CA VAL A 102 -3.41 5.39 7.23
C VAL A 102 -2.60 4.18 7.70
N SER A 103 -1.48 3.85 7.07
CA SER A 103 -0.59 2.77 7.55
C SER A 103 0.29 3.17 8.73
N ILE A 104 0.58 4.47 8.90
CA ILE A 104 1.40 5.01 9.99
C ILE A 104 0.55 5.32 11.22
N LEU A 105 -0.67 5.82 11.04
CA LEU A 105 -1.56 6.26 12.13
C LEU A 105 -1.88 5.17 13.16
N PRO A 106 -2.38 3.98 12.81
CA PRO A 106 -2.80 2.97 13.78
C PRO A 106 -1.66 2.48 14.67
N PRO A 107 -0.45 2.14 14.14
CA PRO A 107 0.68 1.78 14.99
C PRO A 107 1.10 2.88 15.97
N ILE A 108 1.00 4.15 15.57
CA ILE A 108 1.22 5.30 16.45
C ILE A 108 0.16 5.33 17.55
N MET A 109 -1.12 5.17 17.20
CA MET A 109 -2.20 5.16 18.19
C MET A 109 -2.02 4.02 19.20
N VAL A 110 -1.65 2.82 18.75
CA VAL A 110 -1.36 1.69 19.64
C VAL A 110 -0.19 2.01 20.56
N ALA A 111 0.87 2.64 20.06
CA ALA A 111 2.01 3.04 20.89
C ALA A 111 1.61 4.03 22.00
N TYR A 112 0.70 4.97 21.73
CA TYR A 112 0.21 5.92 22.74
C TYR A 112 -0.79 5.29 23.72
N VAL A 113 -1.70 4.45 23.23
CA VAL A 113 -2.67 3.74 24.09
C VAL A 113 -1.94 2.77 25.03
N ALA A 114 -0.84 2.17 24.58
CA ALA A 114 0.01 1.32 25.40
C ALA A 114 0.51 1.98 26.69
N VAL A 115 0.82 3.28 26.65
CA VAL A 115 1.27 4.08 27.81
C VAL A 115 0.14 4.27 28.83
N SER A 116 -1.11 4.13 28.41
CA SER A 116 -2.30 4.40 29.23
C SER A 116 -2.84 3.16 29.96
N PHE A 117 -2.29 1.96 29.73
CA PHE A 117 -2.71 0.77 30.45
C PHE A 117 -2.10 0.73 31.86
N PRO A 118 -2.91 0.61 32.93
CA PRO A 118 -2.44 0.65 34.32
C PRO A 118 -1.71 -0.63 34.78
N VAL A 119 -1.71 -1.67 33.96
CA VAL A 119 -0.93 -2.89 34.16
C VAL A 119 0.20 -2.85 33.14
N GLU A 120 1.45 -3.07 33.56
CA GLU A 120 2.61 -3.22 32.68
C GLU A 120 2.33 -4.33 31.66
N ALA A 121 1.65 -4.00 30.56
CA ALA A 121 1.49 -4.90 29.45
C ALA A 121 2.90 -5.20 28.94
N PRO A 122 3.31 -6.46 28.85
CA PRO A 122 4.62 -6.81 28.33
C PRO A 122 4.85 -6.06 27.00
N PRO A 123 6.01 -5.43 26.79
CA PRO A 123 6.31 -4.67 25.56
C PRO A 123 6.03 -5.47 24.27
N MET A 124 6.10 -6.80 24.38
CA MET A 124 5.75 -7.76 23.35
C MET A 124 4.29 -7.65 22.88
N ILE A 125 3.32 -7.42 23.79
CA ILE A 125 1.89 -7.29 23.46
C ILE A 125 1.63 -6.04 22.61
N VAL A 126 2.25 -4.91 22.99
CA VAL A 126 2.11 -3.63 22.26
C VAL A 126 2.64 -3.79 20.84
N PHE A 127 3.80 -4.40 20.72
CA PHE A 127 4.41 -4.74 19.44
C PHE A 127 3.51 -5.66 18.60
N PHE A 128 2.96 -6.73 19.21
CA PHE A 128 2.04 -7.63 18.53
C PHE A 128 0.78 -6.93 18.04
N MET A 129 0.17 -6.06 18.84
CA MET A 129 -0.98 -5.27 18.41
C MET A 129 -0.65 -4.36 17.23
N GLY A 130 0.53 -3.73 17.23
CA GLY A 130 1.00 -2.92 16.10
C GLY A 130 1.17 -3.72 14.81
N VAL A 131 1.81 -4.89 14.90
CA VAL A 131 1.98 -5.80 13.76
C VAL A 131 0.63 -6.36 13.27
N MET A 132 -0.30 -6.66 14.18
CA MET A 132 -1.64 -7.11 13.80
C MET A 132 -2.40 -6.07 12.99
N MET A 133 -2.37 -4.81 13.42
CA MET A 133 -3.00 -3.72 12.67
C MET A 133 -2.37 -3.57 11.28
N MET A 134 -1.06 -3.72 11.19
CA MET A 134 -0.33 -3.73 9.92
C MET A 134 -0.80 -4.85 8.98
N VAL A 135 -0.94 -6.07 9.49
CA VAL A 135 -1.41 -7.26 8.73
C VAL A 135 -2.82 -7.08 8.18
N ILE A 136 -3.68 -6.31 8.85
CA ILE A 136 -5.05 -6.05 8.38
C ILE A 136 -5.06 -4.88 7.38
N VAL A 137 -4.44 -3.77 7.75
CA VAL A 137 -4.56 -2.51 7.00
C VAL A 137 -3.80 -2.55 5.67
N TYR A 138 -2.58 -3.11 5.63
CA TYR A 138 -1.75 -3.06 4.41
C TYR A 138 -2.35 -3.84 3.24
N PRO A 139 -2.81 -5.09 3.43
CA PRO A 139 -3.47 -5.82 2.37
C PRO A 139 -4.70 -5.06 1.84
N MET A 140 -5.55 -4.53 2.72
CA MET A 140 -6.74 -3.78 2.29
C MET A 140 -6.37 -2.59 1.40
N LEU A 141 -5.40 -1.78 1.86
CA LEU A 141 -4.92 -0.61 1.14
C LEU A 141 -4.29 -1.00 -0.22
N GLY A 142 -3.45 -2.03 -0.25
CA GLY A 142 -2.81 -2.51 -1.49
C GLY A 142 -3.83 -3.06 -2.50
N GLY A 143 -4.82 -3.84 -2.06
CA GLY A 143 -5.85 -4.40 -2.94
C GLY A 143 -6.73 -3.32 -3.57
N MET A 144 -7.14 -2.33 -2.79
CA MET A 144 -7.97 -1.23 -3.27
C MET A 144 -7.22 -0.30 -4.23
N THR A 145 -5.95 0.01 -3.93
CA THR A 145 -5.15 0.94 -4.74
C THR A 145 -4.67 0.33 -6.05
N PHE A 146 -4.12 -0.89 -6.00
CA PHE A 146 -3.50 -1.51 -7.16
C PHE A 146 -4.51 -2.31 -8.01
N GLY A 147 -5.47 -2.98 -7.38
CA GLY A 147 -6.41 -3.85 -8.08
C GLY A 147 -7.71 -3.20 -8.51
N GLY A 148 -8.39 -2.53 -7.57
CA GLY A 148 -9.69 -1.93 -7.83
C GLY A 148 -9.59 -0.77 -8.81
N ILE A 149 -8.75 0.21 -8.49
CA ILE A 149 -8.66 1.45 -9.28
C ILE A 149 -7.51 1.34 -10.27
N GLY A 150 -6.26 1.07 -9.85
CA GLY A 150 -5.09 1.21 -10.72
C GLY A 150 -4.98 0.32 -11.98
N PHE A 151 -5.84 -0.68 -12.17
CA PHE A 151 -5.70 -1.70 -13.22
C PHE A 151 -6.26 -1.28 -14.59
N LEU A 152 -7.57 -1.06 -14.73
CA LEU A 152 -8.25 -0.77 -16.03
C LEU A 152 -9.10 0.52 -16.01
N GLU A 153 -8.55 1.63 -15.56
CA GLU A 153 -9.32 2.88 -15.38
C GLU A 153 -9.80 3.57 -16.66
N SER A 154 -9.27 3.23 -17.84
CA SER A 154 -9.55 3.96 -19.07
C SER A 154 -9.70 3.04 -20.27
N LYS A 155 -10.59 3.42 -21.20
CA LYS A 155 -10.70 2.81 -22.54
C LYS A 155 -9.37 2.84 -23.31
N ASN A 156 -8.46 3.75 -23.00
CA ASN A 156 -7.11 3.76 -23.59
C ASN A 156 -6.31 2.50 -23.22
N HIS A 157 -6.60 1.86 -22.09
CA HIS A 157 -5.94 0.62 -21.70
C HIS A 157 -6.32 -0.54 -22.61
N LEU A 158 -7.52 -0.54 -23.20
CA LEU A 158 -7.92 -1.54 -24.21
C LEU A 158 -7.02 -1.47 -25.45
N TRP A 159 -6.74 -0.26 -25.94
CA TRP A 159 -5.80 -0.05 -27.05
C TRP A 159 -4.39 -0.51 -26.69
N ILE A 160 -3.92 -0.22 -25.47
CA ILE A 160 -2.60 -0.68 -25.01
C ILE A 160 -2.55 -2.21 -24.92
N ILE A 161 -3.62 -2.86 -24.47
CA ILE A 161 -3.74 -4.32 -24.40
C ILE A 161 -3.69 -4.94 -25.79
N GLN A 162 -4.43 -4.37 -26.75
CA GLN A 162 -4.45 -4.85 -28.14
C GLN A 162 -3.10 -4.64 -28.85
N CYS A 163 -2.40 -3.54 -28.55
CA CYS A 163 -1.07 -3.26 -29.10
C CYS A 163 0.07 -3.96 -28.35
N ALA A 164 -0.19 -4.65 -27.24
CA ALA A 164 0.86 -5.29 -26.44
C ALA A 164 1.44 -6.51 -27.20
N PRO A 165 2.78 -6.64 -27.30
CA PRO A 165 3.40 -7.79 -27.94
C PRO A 165 3.10 -9.07 -27.13
N ASN A 166 2.28 -9.96 -27.69
CA ASN A 166 1.67 -11.16 -27.07
C ASN A 166 0.45 -10.88 -26.17
N GLY A 167 -0.31 -9.82 -26.49
CA GLY A 167 -1.67 -9.60 -25.99
C GLY A 167 -1.79 -9.26 -24.50
N ALA A 168 -2.97 -9.50 -23.95
CA ALA A 168 -3.34 -9.11 -22.59
C ALA A 168 -2.43 -9.71 -21.51
N ALA A 169 -1.94 -10.94 -21.69
CA ALA A 169 -1.10 -11.60 -20.69
C ALA A 169 0.19 -10.84 -20.35
N LYS A 170 0.89 -10.28 -21.35
CA LYS A 170 2.10 -9.48 -21.07
C LYS A 170 1.76 -8.12 -20.45
N PHE A 171 0.63 -7.53 -20.83
CA PHE A 171 0.16 -6.29 -20.22
C PHE A 171 -0.11 -6.47 -18.72
N VAL A 172 -0.87 -7.50 -18.33
CA VAL A 172 -1.17 -7.77 -16.92
C VAL A 172 0.10 -8.04 -16.13
N LYS A 173 1.01 -8.88 -16.65
CA LYS A 173 2.32 -9.14 -16.00
C LYS A 173 3.13 -7.86 -15.83
N ALA A 174 3.18 -7.00 -16.84
CA ALA A 174 3.90 -5.73 -16.76
C ALA A 174 3.28 -4.80 -15.71
N ARG A 175 1.95 -4.79 -15.59
CA ARG A 175 1.21 -4.00 -14.60
C ARG A 175 1.44 -4.50 -13.17
N VAL A 176 1.41 -5.81 -12.96
CA VAL A 176 1.77 -6.43 -11.66
C VAL A 176 3.18 -6.05 -11.24
N VAL A 177 4.16 -6.13 -12.15
CA VAL A 177 5.54 -5.69 -11.86
C VAL A 177 5.60 -4.21 -11.53
N ALA A 178 4.86 -3.37 -12.24
CA ALA A 178 4.80 -1.93 -11.94
C ALA A 178 4.22 -1.67 -10.54
N PHE A 179 3.20 -2.42 -10.11
CA PHE A 179 2.64 -2.33 -8.76
C PHE A 179 3.58 -2.82 -7.68
N PHE A 180 4.37 -3.86 -7.96
CA PHE A 180 5.38 -4.33 -7.02
C PHE A 180 6.46 -3.26 -6.82
N LEU A 181 6.91 -2.62 -7.91
CA LEU A 181 7.86 -1.53 -7.83
C LEU A 181 7.30 -0.30 -7.10
N SER A 182 6.02 0.03 -7.32
CA SER A 182 5.40 1.16 -6.62
C SER A 182 5.12 0.85 -5.15
N ALA A 183 4.92 -0.42 -4.75
CA ALA A 183 4.71 -0.82 -3.36
C ALA A 183 5.95 -0.63 -2.46
N LEU A 184 7.17 -0.65 -3.01
CA LEU A 184 8.42 -0.52 -2.24
C LEU A 184 8.46 0.72 -1.31
N PRO A 185 8.27 1.96 -1.79
CA PRO A 185 8.28 3.13 -0.91
C PRO A 185 7.17 3.07 0.15
N PHE A 186 6.01 2.52 -0.19
CA PHE A 186 4.87 2.40 0.74
C PHE A 186 5.05 1.28 1.77
N ALA A 187 5.94 0.33 1.53
CA ALA A 187 6.35 -0.64 2.54
C ALA A 187 7.44 -0.08 3.46
N ILE A 188 8.44 0.60 2.88
CA ILE A 188 9.62 1.07 3.61
C ILE A 188 9.29 2.25 4.52
N ILE A 189 8.63 3.30 4.00
CA ILE A 189 8.43 4.54 4.77
C ILE A 189 7.64 4.28 6.06
N PRO A 190 6.47 3.59 6.00
CA PRO A 190 5.74 3.26 7.22
C PRO A 190 6.49 2.30 8.15
N ALA A 191 7.19 1.27 7.62
CA ALA A 191 7.96 0.35 8.47
C ALA A 191 9.04 1.08 9.27
N VAL A 192 9.77 2.01 8.63
CA VAL A 192 10.75 2.87 9.30
C VAL A 192 10.06 3.73 10.37
N ALA A 193 8.95 4.39 10.03
CA ALA A 193 8.20 5.21 10.98
C ALA A 193 7.76 4.40 12.21
N ILE A 194 7.20 3.20 12.01
CA ILE A 194 6.78 2.29 13.08
C ILE A 194 7.96 1.91 13.96
N THR A 195 9.10 1.54 13.38
CA THR A 195 10.27 1.17 14.18
C THR A 195 10.82 2.31 15.02
N LEU A 196 10.83 3.53 14.48
CA LEU A 196 11.28 4.70 15.21
C LEU A 196 10.31 5.06 16.34
N VAL A 197 9.00 5.07 16.07
CA VAL A 197 7.98 5.40 17.07
C VAL A 197 7.92 4.38 18.19
N GLN A 198 8.02 3.09 17.86
CA GLN A 198 7.93 2.01 18.85
C GLN A 198 9.28 1.68 19.50
N GLY A 199 10.35 2.43 19.20
CA GLY A 199 11.69 2.22 19.77
C GLY A 199 12.27 0.83 19.47
N GLN A 200 11.91 0.24 18.33
CA GLN A 200 12.33 -1.12 17.97
C GLN A 200 13.77 -1.13 17.45
N GLY A 201 14.49 -2.24 17.65
CA GLY A 201 15.86 -2.39 17.17
C GLY A 201 15.97 -2.27 15.64
N LEU A 202 17.14 -1.81 15.16
CA LEU A 202 17.40 -1.59 13.72
C LEU A 202 17.15 -2.82 12.85
N PHE A 203 17.27 -4.03 13.40
CA PHE A 203 17.00 -5.29 12.70
C PHE A 203 15.51 -5.55 12.45
N ILE A 204 14.62 -5.00 13.27
CA ILE A 204 13.17 -5.22 13.15
C ILE A 204 12.60 -4.41 11.97
N GLY A 205 13.18 -3.26 11.65
CA GLY A 205 12.71 -2.38 10.56
C GLY A 205 12.69 -3.06 9.19
N PRO A 206 13.80 -3.64 8.73
CA PRO A 206 13.83 -4.40 7.49
C PRO A 206 12.84 -5.58 7.46
N ILE A 207 12.60 -6.24 8.61
CA ILE A 207 11.63 -7.34 8.71
C ILE A 207 10.21 -6.82 8.51
N LEU A 208 9.84 -5.72 9.18
CA LEU A 208 8.55 -5.08 9.01
C LEU A 208 8.37 -4.54 7.58
N ALA A 209 9.42 -3.97 6.98
CA ALA A 209 9.38 -3.52 5.59
C ALA A 209 9.17 -4.69 4.61
N GLY A 210 9.85 -5.81 4.83
CA GLY A 210 9.64 -7.05 4.08
C GLY A 210 8.21 -7.57 4.23
N LEU A 211 7.69 -7.61 5.45
CA LEU A 211 6.31 -8.03 5.74
C LEU A 211 5.28 -7.13 5.04
N ALA A 212 5.41 -5.80 5.19
CA ALA A 212 4.57 -4.82 4.49
C ALA A 212 4.59 -5.03 2.98
N TYR A 213 5.78 -5.22 2.43
CA TYR A 213 5.97 -5.38 1.00
C TYR A 213 5.25 -6.63 0.49
N VAL A 214 5.43 -7.78 1.14
CA VAL A 214 4.75 -9.00 0.69
C VAL A 214 3.23 -8.88 0.87
N LEU A 215 2.74 -8.28 1.95
CA LEU A 215 1.31 -8.01 2.15
C LEU A 215 0.72 -7.12 1.05
N LEU A 216 1.40 -6.04 0.67
CA LEU A 216 0.98 -5.13 -0.41
C LEU A 216 1.01 -5.81 -1.78
N THR A 217 2.06 -6.57 -2.07
CA THR A 217 2.17 -7.29 -3.35
C THR A 217 1.16 -8.44 -3.47
N GLY A 218 0.92 -9.19 -2.39
CA GLY A 218 -0.09 -10.23 -2.34
C GLY A 218 -1.50 -9.69 -2.55
N SER A 219 -1.84 -8.57 -1.90
CA SER A 219 -3.14 -7.93 -2.12
C SER A 219 -3.26 -7.26 -3.49
N ALA A 220 -2.18 -6.72 -4.04
CA ALA A 220 -2.15 -6.24 -5.42
C ALA A 220 -2.45 -7.37 -6.42
N LEU A 221 -1.91 -8.58 -6.19
CA LEU A 221 -2.21 -9.75 -7.01
C LEU A 221 -3.69 -10.16 -6.92
N VAL A 222 -4.27 -10.19 -5.72
CA VAL A 222 -5.71 -10.47 -5.55
C VAL A 222 -6.54 -9.45 -6.32
N GLY A 223 -6.25 -8.16 -6.12
CA GLY A 223 -7.03 -7.10 -6.73
C GLY A 223 -6.88 -7.06 -8.25
N VAL A 224 -5.68 -7.25 -8.79
CA VAL A 224 -5.46 -7.41 -10.24
C VAL A 224 -6.19 -8.64 -10.75
N GLY A 225 -6.15 -9.76 -10.03
CA GLY A 225 -6.86 -10.99 -10.38
C GLY A 225 -8.37 -10.77 -10.50
N VAL A 226 -8.99 -10.18 -9.48
CA VAL A 226 -10.44 -9.86 -9.49
C VAL A 226 -10.78 -8.90 -10.63
N ALA A 227 -10.01 -7.81 -10.79
CA ALA A 227 -10.26 -6.82 -11.84
C ALA A 227 -10.01 -7.39 -13.26
N SER A 228 -9.14 -8.39 -13.40
CA SER A 228 -8.97 -9.10 -14.67
C SER A 228 -10.06 -10.13 -14.97
N LEU A 229 -10.73 -10.67 -13.95
CA LEU A 229 -11.87 -11.56 -14.15
C LEU A 229 -13.14 -10.80 -14.53
N ASN A 230 -13.31 -9.59 -14.00
CA ASN A 230 -14.44 -8.72 -14.29
C ASN A 230 -13.94 -7.31 -14.67
N PRO A 231 -13.46 -7.10 -15.91
CA PRO A 231 -12.83 -5.85 -16.30
C PRO A 231 -13.82 -4.68 -16.34
N THR A 232 -13.46 -3.58 -15.68
CA THR A 232 -14.28 -2.37 -15.57
C THR A 232 -13.58 -1.19 -16.23
N TYR A 233 -14.03 -0.80 -17.44
CA TYR A 233 -13.40 0.23 -18.27
C TYR A 233 -13.97 1.65 -18.07
N GLU A 234 -14.91 1.81 -17.14
CA GLU A 234 -15.58 3.07 -16.85
C GLU A 234 -15.29 3.57 -15.44
N THR A 235 -15.36 4.89 -15.29
CA THR A 235 -15.17 5.71 -14.08
C THR A 235 -15.63 4.97 -12.82
N ALA A 236 -14.95 5.21 -11.69
CA ALA A 236 -15.11 4.58 -10.36
C ALA A 236 -16.54 4.60 -9.73
N ARG A 237 -17.57 4.87 -10.51
CA ARG A 237 -19.00 4.88 -10.19
C ARG A 237 -19.76 3.67 -10.75
N SER A 238 -19.14 2.80 -11.54
CA SER A 238 -19.84 1.62 -12.09
C SER A 238 -20.14 0.57 -11.01
N SER A 239 -21.28 -0.12 -11.11
CA SER A 239 -21.66 -1.19 -10.16
C SER A 239 -20.61 -2.31 -10.14
N SER A 240 -20.11 -2.70 -11.31
CA SER A 240 -19.06 -3.71 -11.45
C SER A 240 -17.77 -3.33 -10.71
N PHE A 241 -17.44 -2.04 -10.64
CA PHE A 241 -16.29 -1.55 -9.89
C PHE A 241 -16.48 -1.73 -8.37
N TYR A 242 -17.67 -1.41 -7.85
CA TYR A 242 -17.99 -1.67 -6.44
C TYR A 242 -17.97 -3.15 -6.11
N VAL A 243 -18.50 -4.01 -6.99
CA VAL A 243 -18.44 -5.47 -6.83
C VAL A 243 -16.98 -5.93 -6.77
N ASN A 244 -16.12 -5.46 -7.68
CA ASN A 244 -14.70 -5.81 -7.67
C ASN A 244 -14.00 -5.39 -6.37
N ILE A 245 -14.29 -4.19 -5.85
CA ILE A 245 -13.74 -3.75 -4.57
C ILE A 245 -14.22 -4.64 -3.43
N ILE A 246 -15.53 -4.88 -3.33
CA ILE A 246 -16.11 -5.69 -2.23
C ILE A 246 -15.54 -7.12 -2.28
N VAL A 247 -15.48 -7.73 -3.46
CA VAL A 247 -14.90 -9.07 -3.64
C VAL A 247 -13.41 -9.07 -3.29
N THR A 248 -12.64 -8.09 -3.76
CA THR A 248 -11.20 -7.97 -3.46
C THR A 248 -10.97 -7.83 -1.96
N VAL A 249 -11.69 -6.93 -1.29
CA VAL A 249 -11.60 -6.70 0.16
C VAL A 249 -12.06 -7.94 0.93
N GLY A 250 -13.13 -8.59 0.50
CA GLY A 250 -13.64 -9.82 1.12
C GLY A 250 -12.64 -10.97 1.03
N ILE A 251 -12.01 -11.18 -0.12
CA ILE A 251 -10.96 -12.20 -0.29
C ILE A 251 -9.74 -11.85 0.56
N ILE A 252 -9.31 -10.59 0.56
CA ILE A 252 -8.16 -10.14 1.36
C ILE A 252 -8.44 -10.39 2.84
N LEU A 253 -9.57 -9.89 3.36
CA LEU A 253 -9.95 -10.08 4.76
C LEU A 253 -10.10 -11.57 5.09
N GLY A 254 -10.75 -12.37 4.24
CA GLY A 254 -10.85 -13.81 4.45
C GLY A 254 -9.47 -14.49 4.51
N SER A 255 -8.59 -14.15 3.58
CA SER A 255 -7.25 -14.74 3.47
C SER A 255 -6.26 -14.30 4.54
N THR A 256 -6.44 -13.12 5.15
CA THR A 256 -5.56 -12.63 6.21
C THR A 256 -6.15 -12.85 7.60
N PHE A 257 -7.45 -12.62 7.78
CA PHE A 257 -8.12 -12.66 9.07
C PHE A 257 -8.44 -14.09 9.55
N VAL A 258 -8.87 -14.99 8.66
CA VAL A 258 -9.18 -16.38 9.06
C VAL A 258 -7.92 -17.10 9.55
N PRO A 259 -6.80 -17.11 8.80
CA PRO A 259 -5.59 -17.75 9.30
C PRO A 259 -5.02 -17.06 10.53
N PHE A 260 -5.25 -15.75 10.67
CA PHE A 260 -4.90 -15.02 11.88
C PHE A 260 -5.69 -15.52 13.10
N LEU A 261 -7.01 -15.65 13.02
CA LEU A 261 -7.84 -16.15 14.13
C LEU A 261 -7.50 -17.60 14.51
N VAL A 262 -7.27 -18.44 13.52
CA VAL A 262 -6.79 -19.83 13.72
C VAL A 262 -5.43 -19.78 14.43
N GLY A 263 -4.51 -18.95 13.94
CA GLY A 263 -3.21 -18.72 14.56
C GLY A 263 -3.28 -18.16 15.97
N PHE A 264 -4.33 -17.42 16.35
CA PHE A 264 -4.48 -16.95 17.73
C PHE A 264 -5.01 -18.06 18.66
N ARG A 265 -5.94 -18.90 18.19
CA ARG A 265 -6.62 -19.92 19.01
C ARG A 265 -5.74 -21.13 19.33
N TYR A 266 -4.96 -21.61 18.38
CA TYR A 266 -4.29 -22.92 18.45
C TYR A 266 -2.83 -22.89 18.89
N LEU A 267 -2.31 -21.69 19.17
CA LEU A 267 -0.88 -21.41 19.10
C LEU A 267 -0.21 -20.85 20.38
N PRO A 268 -0.93 -20.48 21.48
CA PRO A 268 -0.29 -20.18 22.75
C PRO A 268 0.72 -21.23 23.27
N PRO A 269 0.62 -22.55 22.96
CA PRO A 269 1.60 -23.53 23.45
C PRO A 269 2.79 -23.82 22.51
N LEU A 270 2.86 -23.24 21.29
CA LEU A 270 3.83 -23.64 20.24
C LEU A 270 4.91 -22.60 19.92
N VAL A 271 4.82 -21.39 20.50
CA VAL A 271 5.69 -20.26 20.14
C VAL A 271 6.27 -19.62 21.38
N ASP A 272 7.44 -20.10 21.77
CA ASP A 272 8.29 -19.37 22.69
C ASP A 272 9.04 -18.29 21.92
N GLY A 273 8.59 -17.04 22.07
CA GLY A 273 9.32 -15.84 21.64
C GLY A 273 8.85 -15.18 20.34
N ALA A 274 9.34 -13.95 20.13
CA ALA A 274 8.91 -13.05 19.04
C ALA A 274 9.20 -13.61 17.63
N LEU A 275 10.28 -14.38 17.46
CA LEU A 275 10.66 -14.97 16.17
C LEU A 275 9.69 -16.05 15.70
N GLY A 276 9.24 -16.92 16.61
CA GLY A 276 8.22 -17.92 16.27
C GLY A 276 6.93 -17.24 15.83
N PHE A 277 6.50 -16.19 16.54
CA PHE A 277 5.28 -15.46 16.19
C PHE A 277 5.38 -14.80 14.80
N PHE A 278 6.53 -14.21 14.47
CA PHE A 278 6.78 -13.67 13.14
C PHE A 278 6.76 -14.72 12.03
N ALA A 279 7.43 -15.86 12.26
CA ALA A 279 7.41 -16.97 11.32
C ALA A 279 5.97 -17.46 11.07
N TRP A 280 5.13 -17.46 12.10
CA TRP A 280 3.72 -17.81 12.00
C TRP A 280 2.89 -16.80 11.23
N ILE A 281 3.06 -15.50 11.46
CA ILE A 281 2.40 -14.47 10.64
C ILE A 281 2.75 -14.67 9.17
N LEU A 282 4.03 -14.89 8.86
CA LEU A 282 4.47 -15.14 7.48
C LEU A 282 3.82 -16.40 6.88
N LEU A 283 3.80 -17.51 7.63
CA LEU A 283 3.27 -18.79 7.14
C LEU A 283 1.75 -18.79 7.00
N LEU A 284 1.02 -18.25 7.98
CA LEU A 284 -0.44 -18.35 8.00
C LEU A 284 -1.13 -17.18 7.29
N THR A 285 -0.59 -15.96 7.35
CA THR A 285 -1.31 -14.81 6.76
C THR A 285 -0.78 -14.44 5.38
N VAL A 286 0.55 -14.40 5.22
CA VAL A 286 1.17 -13.92 3.99
C VAL A 286 1.12 -14.97 2.90
N LEU A 287 1.42 -16.23 3.23
CA LEU A 287 1.47 -17.31 2.24
C LEU A 287 0.10 -17.58 1.59
N PRO A 288 -1.03 -17.69 2.31
CA PRO A 288 -2.34 -17.84 1.68
C PRO A 288 -2.73 -16.65 0.81
N LEU A 289 -2.45 -15.42 1.25
CA LEU A 289 -2.72 -14.22 0.45
C LEU A 289 -1.92 -14.25 -0.87
N MET A 290 -0.65 -14.62 -0.83
CA MET A 290 0.20 -14.74 -2.01
C MET A 290 -0.26 -15.87 -2.94
N LEU A 291 -0.64 -17.04 -2.40
CA LEU A 291 -1.13 -18.16 -3.19
C LEU A 291 -2.46 -17.84 -3.87
N ILE A 292 -3.44 -17.33 -3.11
CA ILE A 292 -4.76 -16.94 -3.61
C ILE A 292 -4.61 -15.81 -4.64
N GLY A 293 -3.82 -14.78 -4.33
CA GLY A 293 -3.55 -13.68 -5.24
C GLY A 293 -2.90 -14.13 -6.55
N SER A 294 -1.87 -14.98 -6.46
CA SER A 294 -1.19 -15.52 -7.65
C SER A 294 -2.13 -16.38 -8.50
N LEU A 295 -2.95 -17.21 -7.86
CA LEU A 295 -3.94 -18.05 -8.54
C LEU A 295 -5.01 -17.20 -9.25
N LEU A 296 -5.59 -16.22 -8.56
CA LEU A 296 -6.58 -15.31 -9.15
C LEU A 296 -5.98 -14.50 -10.29
N CYS A 297 -4.76 -13.98 -10.13
CA CYS A 297 -4.06 -13.28 -11.18
C CYS A 297 -3.80 -14.19 -12.39
N TYR A 298 -3.43 -15.45 -12.17
CA TYR A 298 -3.23 -16.43 -13.26
C TYR A 298 -4.53 -16.74 -14.01
N ILE A 299 -5.63 -17.01 -13.29
CA ILE A 299 -6.94 -17.28 -13.88
C ILE A 299 -7.43 -16.06 -14.66
N GLY A 300 -7.29 -14.86 -14.08
CA GLY A 300 -7.71 -13.61 -14.71
C GLY A 300 -6.88 -13.23 -15.94
N ILE A 301 -5.56 -13.49 -15.94
CA ILE A 301 -4.72 -13.41 -17.15
C ILE A 301 -5.26 -14.31 -18.26
N ARG A 302 -5.59 -15.56 -17.91
CA ARG A 302 -6.12 -16.53 -18.88
C ARG A 302 -7.49 -16.09 -19.41
N ASN A 303 -8.33 -15.50 -18.57
CA ASN A 303 -9.65 -15.01 -18.99
C ASN A 303 -9.54 -13.83 -19.96
N LEU A 304 -8.73 -12.82 -19.63
CA LEU A 304 -8.47 -11.66 -20.50
C LEU A 304 -7.80 -12.01 -21.85
N SER A 305 -7.16 -13.17 -21.94
CA SER A 305 -6.44 -13.60 -23.14
C SER A 305 -7.29 -14.47 -24.07
N LYS A 306 -8.53 -14.81 -23.68
CA LYS A 306 -9.46 -15.51 -24.57
C LYS A 306 -10.01 -14.51 -25.59
N PRO A 307 -10.15 -14.88 -26.87
CA PRO A 307 -10.93 -14.10 -27.81
C PRO A 307 -12.38 -14.03 -27.31
N ASP A 308 -12.99 -12.84 -27.41
CA ASP A 308 -14.43 -12.69 -27.19
C ASP A 308 -15.15 -13.43 -28.34
N ASP A 309 -15.85 -14.53 -28.00
CA ASP A 309 -16.78 -15.22 -28.90
C ASP A 309 -18.11 -14.45 -28.99
#